data_AF-W1WWJ3-F1
#
_entry.id   AF-W1WWJ3-F1
#
_cell.length_a   1.000
_cell.length_b   1.000
_cell.length_c   1.000
_cell.angle_alpha   90.00
_cell.angle_beta   90.00
_cell.angle_gamma   90.00
#
_symmetry.space_group_name_H-M   'P 1'
#
loop_
_entity.id
_entity.type
_entity.pdbx_description
1 polymer ?
#
loop_
_entity_poly.entity_id
_entity_poly.type
_entity_poly.pdbx_seq_one_letter_code
_entity_poly.pdbx_strand_id
1 'polypeptide(L)' 'KSGLGVYDWRAEREAVVGLEAVSDSFSPMKVENKSDGVTEIDDVLLIETQGETAQALAIRLARPVVVVDKMAGKV' A
#
# COMPACT_ATOMS: atom_id res chain seq x y z
N LYS A 1 21.05 -5.83 23.57
CA LYS A 1 22.05 -5.74 24.66
C LYS A 1 23.51 -5.59 24.17
N SER A 2 23.87 -6.10 22.99
CA SER A 2 25.25 -6.09 22.44
C SER A 2 25.62 -4.86 21.57
N GLY A 3 24.66 -3.97 21.31
CA GLY A 3 24.83 -2.83 20.40
C GLY A 3 24.64 -3.15 18.91
N LEU A 4 24.39 -4.41 18.54
CA LEU A 4 24.13 -4.84 17.16
C LEU A 4 23.11 -5.99 17.13
N GLY A 5 22.21 -5.96 16.16
CA GLY A 5 21.19 -6.98 15.88
C GLY A 5 20.71 -6.86 14.43
N VAL A 6 19.39 -6.88 14.19
CA VAL A 6 18.82 -6.53 12.87
C VAL A 6 19.22 -5.10 12.45
N TYR A 7 19.32 -4.21 13.42
CA TYR A 7 19.79 -2.84 13.24
C TYR A 7 21.06 -2.59 14.04
N ASP A 8 21.83 -1.60 13.61
CA ASP A 8 22.89 -1.02 14.41
C ASP A 8 22.30 -0.09 15.47
N TRP A 9 22.61 -0.35 16.73
CA TRP A 9 22.12 0.44 17.87
C TRP A 9 23.15 1.49 18.33
N ARG A 10 24.33 1.53 17.71
CA ARG A 10 25.39 2.51 18.00
C ARG A 10 25.29 3.76 17.12
N ALA A 11 24.68 3.63 15.94
CA ALA A 11 24.42 4.72 15.03
C ALA A 11 22.99 5.27 15.22
N GLU A 12 22.77 6.53 14.82
CA GLU A 12 21.41 7.07 14.73
C GLU A 12 20.66 6.43 13.55
N ARG A 13 19.36 6.19 13.74
CA ARG A 13 18.52 5.58 12.71
C ARG A 13 18.02 6.65 11.74
N GLU A 14 18.34 6.47 10.46
CA GLU A 14 17.75 7.28 9.40
C GLU A 14 16.23 7.09 9.33
N ALA A 15 15.52 8.16 8.97
CA ALA A 15 14.08 8.11 8.79
C ALA A 15 13.73 7.30 7.53
N VAL A 16 12.61 6.58 7.58
CA VAL A 16 12.08 5.89 6.41
C VAL A 16 11.54 6.94 5.44
N VAL A 17 12.08 6.97 4.23
CA VAL A 17 11.58 7.84 3.14
C VAL A 17 10.50 7.07 2.37
N GLY A 18 9.31 7.65 2.27
CA GLY A 18 8.21 7.11 1.46
C GLY A 18 8.40 7.39 -0.03
N LEU A 19 7.43 6.97 -0.84
CA LEU A 19 7.39 7.39 -2.25
C LEU A 19 7.12 8.89 -2.35
N GLU A 20 7.73 9.54 -3.33
CA GLU A 20 7.48 10.95 -3.63
C GLU A 20 6.04 11.18 -4.11
N ALA A 21 5.55 12.40 -3.93
CA ALA A 21 4.23 12.77 -4.43
C ALA A 21 4.20 12.70 -5.96
N VAL A 22 3.16 12.07 -6.51
CA VAL A 22 2.91 12.02 -7.94
C VAL A 22 2.24 13.33 -8.37
N SER A 23 2.52 13.81 -9.60
CA SER A 23 1.95 15.05 -10.10
C SER A 23 0.43 14.99 -10.31
N ASP A 24 -0.24 16.13 -10.20
CA ASP A 24 -1.70 16.27 -10.35
C ASP A 24 -2.24 15.78 -11.70
N SER A 25 -1.38 15.71 -12.73
CA SER A 25 -1.72 15.13 -14.04
C SER A 25 -2.08 13.64 -13.99
N PHE A 26 -1.75 12.94 -12.90
CA PHE A 26 -2.13 11.55 -12.64
C PHE A 26 -3.33 11.42 -11.69
N SER A 27 -4.03 12.53 -11.41
CA SER A 27 -5.24 12.48 -10.60
C SER A 27 -6.29 11.61 -11.28
N PRO A 28 -6.99 10.74 -10.51
CA PRO A 28 -8.00 9.87 -11.08
C PRO A 28 -9.23 10.67 -11.54
N MET A 29 -9.94 10.13 -12.53
CA MET A 29 -11.20 10.72 -12.98
C MET A 29 -12.38 10.35 -12.06
N LYS A 30 -12.38 9.13 -11.52
CA LYS A 30 -13.42 8.60 -10.64
C LYS A 30 -12.80 7.80 -9.50
N VAL A 31 -13.32 8.05 -8.29
CA VAL A 31 -13.02 7.25 -7.09
C VAL A 31 -14.33 6.80 -6.46
N GLU A 32 -14.45 5.50 -6.19
CA GLU A 32 -15.65 4.90 -5.58
C GLU A 32 -15.27 3.92 -4.47
N ASN A 33 -15.71 4.21 -3.24
CA ASN A 33 -15.56 3.29 -2.11
C ASN A 33 -16.64 2.22 -2.19
N LYS A 34 -16.22 0.96 -2.24
CA LYS A 34 -17.09 -0.21 -2.19
C LYS A 34 -17.10 -0.82 -0.79
N SER A 35 -17.87 -1.90 -0.62
CA SER A 35 -17.83 -2.70 0.61
C SER A 35 -16.52 -3.48 0.72
N ASP A 36 -16.29 -4.08 1.89
CA ASP A 36 -15.25 -5.09 2.11
C ASP A 36 -13.80 -4.63 1.86
N GLY A 37 -13.54 -3.33 2.09
CA GLY A 37 -12.20 -2.75 1.97
C GLY A 37 -11.74 -2.56 0.52
N VAL A 38 -12.66 -2.49 -0.44
CA VAL A 38 -12.35 -2.24 -1.85
C VAL A 38 -12.62 -0.79 -2.21
N THR A 39 -11.67 -0.14 -2.87
CA THR A 39 -11.83 1.17 -3.50
C THR A 39 -11.50 1.06 -4.98
N GLU A 40 -12.41 1.50 -5.85
CA GLU A 40 -12.11 1.59 -7.27
C GLU A 40 -11.61 2.99 -7.62
N ILE A 41 -10.49 3.04 -8.32
CA ILE A 41 -9.85 4.26 -8.79
C ILE A 41 -9.70 4.11 -10.30
N ASP A 42 -10.59 4.72 -11.06
CA ASP A 42 -10.76 4.47 -12.49
C ASP A 42 -10.85 2.96 -12.81
N ASP A 43 -9.88 2.41 -13.55
CA ASP A 43 -9.81 0.98 -13.87
C ASP A 43 -9.08 0.14 -12.81
N VAL A 44 -8.37 0.77 -11.86
CA VAL A 44 -7.59 0.13 -10.80
C VAL A 44 -8.44 -0.23 -9.60
N LEU A 45 -8.19 -1.41 -9.02
CA LEU A 45 -8.75 -1.84 -7.75
C LEU A 45 -7.72 -1.70 -6.64
N LEU A 46 -7.99 -0.83 -5.66
CA LEU A 46 -7.26 -0.76 -4.40
C LEU A 46 -7.99 -1.62 -3.36
N ILE A 47 -7.35 -2.69 -2.89
CA ILE A 47 -8.00 -3.71 -2.05
C ILE A 47 -7.22 -3.86 -0.73
N GLU A 48 -7.91 -3.70 0.40
CA GLU A 48 -7.35 -4.01 1.71
C GLU A 48 -6.98 -5.50 1.80
N THR A 49 -5.78 -5.80 2.30
CA THR A 49 -5.25 -7.17 2.29
C THR A 49 -6.13 -8.15 3.08
N GLN A 50 -6.44 -9.29 2.46
CA GLN A 50 -7.10 -10.45 3.09
C GLN A 50 -6.20 -11.69 3.05
N GLY A 51 -4.90 -11.51 2.79
CA GLY A 51 -3.91 -12.59 2.64
C GLY A 51 -3.71 -13.09 1.21
N GLU A 52 -4.53 -12.63 0.25
CA GLU A 52 -4.29 -12.86 -1.18
C GLU A 52 -3.27 -11.86 -1.76
N THR A 53 -2.50 -12.30 -2.76
CA THR A 53 -1.59 -11.39 -3.48
C THR A 53 -2.34 -10.56 -4.52
N ALA A 54 -1.84 -9.35 -4.80
CA ALA A 54 -2.38 -8.49 -5.85
C ALA A 54 -2.41 -9.19 -7.22
N GLN A 55 -1.39 -10.01 -7.52
CA GLN A 55 -1.32 -10.72 -8.80
C GLN A 55 -2.42 -11.79 -8.94
N ALA A 56 -2.71 -12.56 -7.88
CA ALA A 56 -3.80 -13.54 -7.90
C ALA A 56 -5.16 -12.85 -8.12
N LEU A 57 -5.38 -11.72 -7.44
CA LEU A 57 -6.57 -10.90 -7.60
C LEU A 57 -6.67 -10.30 -9.02
N ALA A 58 -5.58 -9.78 -9.56
CA ALA A 58 -5.56 -9.16 -10.88
C ALA A 58 -5.91 -10.14 -12.00
N ILE A 59 -5.38 -11.37 -11.93
CA ILE A 59 -5.73 -12.44 -12.89
C ILE A 59 -7.20 -12.81 -12.75
N ARG A 60 -7.70 -12.99 -11.51
CA ARG A 60 -9.08 -13.41 -11.24
C ARG A 60 -10.11 -12.35 -11.64
N LEU A 61 -9.79 -11.08 -11.46
CA LEU A 61 -10.68 -9.94 -11.72
C LEU A 61 -10.46 -9.31 -13.11
N ALA A 62 -9.44 -9.76 -13.85
CA ALA A 62 -9.02 -9.22 -15.13
C ALA A 62 -8.83 -7.68 -15.12
N ARG A 63 -8.29 -7.16 -14.02
CA ARG A 63 -8.08 -5.72 -13.78
C ARG A 63 -6.76 -5.46 -13.05
N PRO A 64 -6.16 -4.27 -13.17
CA PRO A 64 -5.05 -3.85 -12.32
C PRO A 64 -5.48 -3.83 -10.84
N VAL A 65 -4.65 -4.40 -9.97
CA VAL A 65 -4.91 -4.46 -8.53
C VAL A 65 -3.70 -3.97 -7.76
N VAL A 66 -3.96 -3.10 -6.78
CA VAL A 66 -3.01 -2.74 -5.72
C VAL A 66 -3.58 -3.27 -4.41
N VAL A 67 -2.81 -4.08 -3.70
CA VAL A 67 -3.18 -4.54 -2.35
C VAL A 67 -2.54 -3.61 -1.33
N VAL A 68 -3.34 -3.12 -0.38
CA VAL A 68 -2.87 -2.25 0.71
C VAL A 68 -3.01 -2.97 2.05
N ASP A 69 -1.95 -2.92 2.85
CA ASP A 69 -2.02 -3.31 4.24
C ASP A 69 -2.46 -2.10 5.07
N LYS A 70 -3.70 -2.14 5.56
CA LYS A 70 -4.17 -1.13 6.50
C LYS A 70 -3.70 -1.54 7.88
N MET A 71 -2.51 -1.08 8.26
CA MET A 71 -2.08 -1.21 9.65
C MET A 71 -3.11 -0.50 10.53
N ALA A 72 -3.84 -1.25 11.35
CA ALA A 72 -4.74 -0.73 12.37
C ALA A 72 -3.91 -0.12 13.50
N GLY A 73 -3.34 1.06 13.25
CA GLY A 73 -2.57 1.83 14.21
C GLY A 73 -2.76 3.30 13.92
N LYS A 74 -3.47 4.01 14.81
CA LYS A 74 -3.41 5.47 14.87
C LYS A 74 -1.94 5.87 14.95
N VAL A 75 -1.51 6.71 14.01
CA VAL A 75 -0.42 7.68 14.25
C VAL A 75 -0.94 8.78 15.16
#